data_AF-A0A943VJH1-F1
#
_entry.id   AF-A0A943VJH1-F1
#
_cell.length_a   1.000
_cell.length_b   1.000
_cell.length_c   1.000
_cell.angle_alpha   90.00
_cell.angle_beta   90.00
_cell.angle_gamma   90.00
#
_symmetry.space_group_name_H-M   'P 1'
#
loop_
_entity.id
_entity.type
_entity.pdbx_description
1 polymer ?
#
loop_
_entity_poly.entity_id
_entity_poly.type
_entity_poly.pdbx_seq_one_letter_code
_entity_poly.pdbx_strand_id
1 'polypeptide(L)'
;MKTSVILHGLHNEFTLDQMKACITLAEKYGGSFRHVVTGIQITGIEKDDKEQLISELPEGVTTVIHRGVNSLIACVGKGYCKNGQMETKELADYVERKHYGRKTSHKCKIGISGCGRNCPDAMVKDIAFIGTSQGFMLAVGGNTGMRPEAGKILARKLTVEQSKKAVDILVDWYAEHGEPRERMGKLLERLGNPLEGVEL
;
A
#
# COMPACT_ATOMS: atom_id res chain seq x y z
N MET A 1 20.38 -3.83 21.94
CA MET A 1 19.10 -3.08 21.87
C MET A 1 18.24 -3.80 20.85
N LYS A 2 16.99 -4.11 21.17
CA LYS A 2 16.12 -4.83 20.22
C LYS A 2 15.59 -3.93 19.11
N THR A 3 15.32 -4.50 17.94
CA THR A 3 14.78 -3.82 16.77
C THR A 3 13.71 -4.67 16.06
N SER A 4 13.22 -4.16 14.92
CA SER A 4 12.27 -4.84 14.06
C SER A 4 12.51 -4.55 12.57
N VAL A 5 12.03 -5.45 11.73
CA VAL A 5 11.98 -5.31 10.28
C VAL A 5 10.55 -5.55 9.83
N ILE A 6 9.98 -4.61 9.07
CA ILE A 6 8.65 -4.79 8.46
C ILE A 6 8.85 -5.40 7.08
N LEU A 7 8.30 -6.59 6.89
CA LEU A 7 8.34 -7.33 5.64
C LEU A 7 7.32 -6.73 4.66
N HIS A 8 7.71 -6.74 3.40
CA HIS A 8 6.87 -6.38 2.28
C HIS A 8 6.93 -7.47 1.21
N GLY A 9 5.78 -8.05 0.89
CA GLY A 9 5.57 -8.92 -0.25
C GLY A 9 4.69 -8.23 -1.29
N LEU A 10 4.64 -8.78 -2.50
CA LEU A 10 3.82 -8.27 -3.61
C LEU A 10 2.36 -8.08 -3.15
N HIS A 11 1.83 -6.85 -3.18
CA HIS A 11 0.49 -6.48 -2.69
C HIS A 11 0.11 -7.05 -1.30
N ASN A 12 1.10 -7.20 -0.41
CA ASN A 12 0.99 -7.81 0.93
C ASN A 12 0.62 -9.30 0.94
N GLU A 13 0.93 -10.02 -0.13
CA GLU A 13 0.79 -11.47 -0.24
C GLU A 13 2.16 -12.15 -0.15
N PHE A 14 2.20 -13.32 0.47
CA PHE A 14 3.41 -14.15 0.62
C PHE A 14 3.09 -15.56 0.16
N THR A 15 3.96 -16.14 -0.66
CA THR A 15 3.86 -17.57 -1.00
C THR A 15 4.15 -18.43 0.23
N LEU A 16 3.76 -19.70 0.17
CA LEU A 16 4.05 -20.65 1.25
C LEU A 16 5.56 -20.74 1.53
N ASP A 17 6.38 -20.75 0.48
CA ASP A 17 7.83 -20.87 0.60
C ASP A 17 8.46 -19.58 1.17
N GLN A 18 7.98 -18.40 0.75
CA GLN A 18 8.39 -17.13 1.33
C GLN A 18 8.05 -17.06 2.82
N MET A 19 6.85 -17.49 3.22
CA MET A 19 6.43 -17.47 4.63
C MET A 19 7.24 -18.45 5.47
N LYS A 20 7.50 -19.68 4.98
CA LYS A 20 8.39 -20.65 5.64
C LYS A 20 9.79 -20.08 5.86
N ALA A 21 10.37 -19.46 4.84
CA ALA A 21 11.68 -18.82 4.96
C ALA A 21 11.68 -17.70 6.01
N CYS A 22 10.63 -16.86 6.04
CA CYS A 22 10.48 -15.82 7.07
C CYS A 22 10.38 -16.42 8.48
N ILE A 23 9.69 -17.56 8.66
CA ILE A 23 9.61 -18.27 9.95
C ILE A 23 11.00 -18.74 10.38
N THR A 24 11.76 -19.37 9.49
CA THR A 24 13.14 -19.81 9.77
C THR A 24 14.04 -18.64 10.14
N LEU A 25 13.90 -17.48 9.49
CA LEU A 25 14.64 -16.26 9.87
C LEU A 25 14.22 -15.76 11.26
N ALA A 26 12.92 -15.73 11.56
CA ALA A 26 12.46 -15.34 12.89
C ALA A 26 13.02 -16.26 13.99
N GLU A 27 13.07 -17.57 13.77
CA GLU A 27 13.69 -18.53 14.69
C GLU A 27 15.20 -18.27 14.84
N LYS A 28 15.93 -18.14 13.72
CA LYS A 28 17.38 -17.90 13.70
C LYS A 28 17.78 -16.66 14.50
N TYR A 29 17.02 -15.57 14.38
CA TYR A 29 17.31 -14.29 15.02
C TYR A 29 16.58 -14.06 16.35
N GLY A 30 15.93 -15.10 16.90
CA GLY A 30 15.19 -15.02 18.17
C GLY A 30 14.04 -14.02 18.14
N GLY A 31 13.45 -13.79 16.97
CA GLY A 31 12.38 -12.84 16.74
C GLY A 31 10.98 -13.44 16.86
N SER A 32 9.98 -12.57 16.80
CA SER A 32 8.55 -12.93 16.79
C SER A 32 7.78 -12.10 15.77
N PHE A 33 6.69 -12.66 15.23
CA PHE A 33 5.86 -11.94 14.28
C PHE A 33 4.89 -10.98 14.96
N ARG A 34 4.79 -9.76 14.40
CA ARG A 34 3.79 -8.77 14.79
C ARG A 34 3.11 -8.20 13.56
N HIS A 35 1.79 -8.18 13.54
CA HIS A 35 1.03 -7.51 12.49
C HIS A 35 0.93 -6.01 12.76
N VAL A 36 1.16 -5.20 11.73
CA VAL A 36 0.92 -3.74 11.73
C VAL A 36 0.24 -3.33 10.44
N VAL A 37 -0.25 -2.09 10.37
CA VAL A 37 -1.00 -1.56 9.22
C VAL A 37 -0.25 -1.65 7.88
N THR A 38 1.09 -1.67 7.91
CA THR A 38 1.93 -1.73 6.70
C THR A 38 2.40 -3.15 6.34
N GLY A 39 2.08 -4.17 7.15
CA GLY A 39 2.46 -5.55 6.89
C GLY A 39 2.86 -6.33 8.15
N ILE A 40 3.57 -7.43 7.93
CA ILE A 40 4.07 -8.32 8.99
C ILE A 40 5.47 -7.86 9.39
N GLN A 41 5.75 -7.80 10.70
CA GLN A 41 7.06 -7.47 11.25
C GLN A 41 7.71 -8.68 11.89
N ILE A 42 9.02 -8.84 11.72
CA ILE A 42 9.84 -9.65 12.62
C ILE A 42 10.38 -8.68 13.69
N THR A 43 10.05 -8.92 14.96
CA THR A 43 10.39 -8.07 16.11
C THR A 43 11.25 -8.81 17.11
N GLY A 44 12.05 -8.11 17.92
CA GLY A 44 12.89 -8.75 18.95
C GLY A 44 14.29 -9.14 18.47
N ILE A 45 14.64 -8.76 17.24
CA ILE A 45 15.95 -8.95 16.62
C ILE A 45 16.98 -8.06 17.33
N GLU A 46 18.22 -8.48 17.51
CA GLU A 46 19.26 -7.57 17.97
C GLU A 46 19.57 -6.52 16.90
N LYS A 47 19.91 -5.30 17.32
CA LYS A 47 20.18 -4.20 16.39
C LYS A 47 21.25 -4.57 15.35
N ASP A 48 22.29 -5.28 15.78
CA ASP A 48 23.46 -5.59 14.96
C ASP A 48 23.18 -6.71 13.96
N ASP A 49 22.15 -7.53 14.20
CA ASP A 49 21.71 -8.60 13.30
C ASP A 49 20.80 -8.11 12.15
N LYS A 50 20.32 -6.87 12.23
CA LYS A 50 19.28 -6.34 11.34
C LYS A 50 19.69 -6.41 9.86
N GLU A 51 20.90 -5.97 9.55
CA GLU A 51 21.38 -5.94 8.16
C GLU A 51 21.55 -7.35 7.60
N GLN A 52 22.02 -8.28 8.43
CA GLN A 52 22.16 -9.67 8.06
C GLN A 52 20.80 -10.32 7.80
N LEU A 53 19.81 -10.13 8.68
CA LEU A 53 18.45 -10.64 8.46
C LEU A 53 17.86 -10.13 7.14
N ILE A 54 18.05 -8.84 6.83
CA ILE A 54 17.54 -8.24 5.58
C ILE A 54 18.22 -8.88 4.36
N SER A 55 19.52 -9.16 4.43
CA SER A 55 20.26 -9.79 3.34
C SER A 55 19.85 -11.25 3.07
N GLU A 56 19.25 -11.91 4.06
CA GLU A 56 18.80 -13.30 3.99
C GLU A 56 17.30 -13.45 3.66
N LEU A 57 16.59 -12.33 3.41
CA LEU A 57 15.18 -12.38 3.01
C LEU A 57 15.01 -13.18 1.70
N PRO A 58 13.94 -13.99 1.58
CA PRO A 58 13.70 -14.77 0.39
C PRO A 58 13.39 -13.88 -0.82
N GLU A 59 13.63 -14.41 -2.02
CA GLU A 59 13.29 -13.71 -3.27
C GLU A 59 11.81 -13.26 -3.29
N GLY A 60 11.58 -12.02 -3.72
CA GLY A 60 10.26 -11.42 -3.75
C GLY A 60 9.75 -10.88 -2.40
N VAL A 61 10.53 -11.00 -1.32
CA VAL A 61 10.27 -10.33 -0.04
C VAL A 61 11.34 -9.26 0.20
N THR A 62 10.88 -8.06 0.55
CA THR A 62 11.74 -6.93 0.89
C THR A 62 11.28 -6.27 2.19
N THR A 63 11.81 -5.09 2.50
CA THR A 63 11.42 -4.31 3.67
C THR A 63 10.65 -3.06 3.29
N VAL A 64 9.72 -2.65 4.16
CA VAL A 64 8.93 -1.43 3.97
C VAL A 64 9.81 -0.17 3.93
N ILE A 65 9.66 0.63 2.87
CA ILE A 65 10.36 1.90 2.70
C ILE A 65 9.60 3.02 3.43
N HIS A 66 10.08 3.48 4.60
CA HIS A 66 9.29 4.39 5.46
C HIS A 66 8.90 5.75 4.84
N ARG A 67 9.68 6.28 3.88
CA ARG A 67 9.41 7.55 3.18
C ARG A 67 9.27 7.31 1.68
N GLY A 68 8.09 6.86 1.30
CA GLY A 68 7.70 6.62 -0.09
C GLY A 68 6.34 5.94 -0.16
N VAL A 69 5.99 5.48 -1.35
CA VAL A 69 4.97 4.45 -1.54
C VAL A 69 5.46 3.18 -0.84
N ASN A 70 4.83 2.84 0.28
CA ASN A 70 5.43 1.91 1.24
C ASN A 70 4.54 0.76 1.65
N SER A 71 3.28 0.78 1.24
CA SER A 71 2.34 -0.27 1.52
C SER A 71 1.29 -0.27 0.43
N LEU A 72 1.21 -1.37 -0.29
CA LEU A 72 0.10 -1.71 -1.16
C LEU A 72 -0.60 -2.91 -0.55
N ILE A 73 -1.91 -2.82 -0.35
CA ILE A 73 -2.72 -3.95 0.12
C ILE A 73 -3.91 -4.08 -0.82
N ALA A 74 -4.04 -5.24 -1.44
CA ALA A 74 -5.17 -5.58 -2.28
C ALA A 74 -5.91 -6.79 -1.71
N CYS A 75 -7.24 -6.81 -1.83
CA CYS A 75 -7.98 -8.06 -1.62
C CYS A 75 -7.91 -8.92 -2.89
N VAL A 76 -8.30 -10.19 -2.79
CA VAL A 76 -8.28 -11.14 -3.93
C VAL A 76 -9.22 -10.80 -5.10
N GLY A 77 -10.17 -9.86 -4.91
CA GLY A 77 -11.02 -9.32 -5.96
C GLY A 77 -11.97 -10.31 -6.65
N LYS A 78 -12.55 -9.87 -7.77
CA LYS A 78 -13.43 -10.68 -8.65
C LYS A 78 -12.64 -11.82 -9.29
N GLY A 79 -13.28 -12.98 -9.42
CA GLY A 79 -12.66 -14.23 -9.89
C GLY A 79 -12.28 -15.18 -8.75
N TYR A 80 -11.94 -14.64 -7.58
CA TYR A 80 -11.58 -15.42 -6.38
C TYR A 80 -12.55 -15.21 -5.21
N CYS A 81 -13.10 -14.01 -5.03
CA CYS A 81 -14.10 -13.71 -4.01
C CYS A 81 -15.50 -13.61 -4.61
N LYS A 82 -16.48 -14.30 -4.00
CA LYS A 82 -17.91 -14.21 -4.39
C LYS A 82 -18.52 -12.81 -4.30
N ASN A 83 -17.92 -11.91 -3.53
CA ASN A 83 -18.38 -10.52 -3.39
C ASN A 83 -17.59 -9.55 -4.29
N GLY A 84 -16.56 -10.02 -5.00
CA GLY A 84 -15.72 -9.16 -5.83
C GLY A 84 -16.51 -8.62 -7.02
N GLN A 85 -16.59 -7.29 -7.12
CA GLN A 85 -17.25 -6.60 -8.23
C GLN A 85 -16.23 -6.19 -9.31
N MET A 86 -15.01 -5.86 -8.90
CA MET A 86 -13.87 -5.59 -9.78
C MET A 86 -12.74 -6.58 -9.52
N GLU A 87 -12.02 -6.94 -10.58
CA GLU A 87 -10.70 -7.59 -10.43
C GLU A 87 -9.75 -6.58 -9.77
N THR A 88 -8.79 -7.05 -8.99
CA THR A 88 -7.86 -6.17 -8.24
C THR A 88 -6.40 -6.46 -8.53
N LYS A 89 -6.11 -7.64 -9.07
CA LYS A 89 -4.75 -8.16 -9.18
C LYS A 89 -3.98 -7.40 -10.24
N GLU A 90 -4.60 -7.09 -11.37
CA GLU A 90 -3.93 -6.38 -12.46
C GLU A 90 -3.54 -4.96 -12.04
N LEU A 91 -4.45 -4.23 -11.39
CA LEU A 91 -4.16 -2.91 -10.85
C LEU A 91 -3.11 -2.97 -9.73
N ALA A 92 -3.19 -3.95 -8.84
CA ALA A 92 -2.22 -4.11 -7.75
C ALA A 92 -0.81 -4.43 -8.30
N ASP A 93 -0.70 -5.38 -9.23
CA ASP A 93 0.57 -5.74 -9.87
C ASP A 93 1.21 -4.53 -10.57
N TYR A 94 0.40 -3.73 -11.28
CA TYR A 94 0.86 -2.51 -11.93
C TYR A 94 1.42 -1.50 -10.90
N VAL A 95 0.64 -1.21 -9.86
CA VAL A 95 1.01 -0.22 -8.83
C VAL A 95 2.28 -0.65 -8.11
N GLU A 96 2.37 -1.93 -7.73
CA GLU A 96 3.53 -2.49 -7.02
C GLU A 96 4.80 -2.34 -7.85
N ARG A 97 4.77 -2.82 -9.11
CA ARG A 97 5.95 -2.79 -10.00
C ARG A 97 6.40 -1.38 -10.36
N LYS A 98 5.45 -0.45 -10.54
CA LYS A 98 5.76 0.89 -11.02
C LYS A 98 6.06 1.88 -9.89
N HIS A 99 5.35 1.79 -8.77
CA HIS A 99 5.34 2.84 -7.75
C HIS A 99 5.95 2.44 -6.42
N TYR A 100 6.08 1.15 -6.08
CA TYR A 100 6.65 0.77 -4.79
C TYR A 100 8.05 1.37 -4.58
N GLY A 101 8.28 1.96 -3.41
CA GLY A 101 9.53 2.63 -3.07
C GLY A 101 9.73 4.00 -3.70
N ARG A 102 8.81 4.49 -4.53
CA ARG A 102 8.84 5.86 -5.03
C ARG A 102 8.85 6.85 -3.86
N LYS A 103 9.85 7.73 -3.84
CA LYS A 103 9.99 8.74 -2.81
C LYS A 103 8.84 9.74 -2.88
N THR A 104 8.27 10.02 -1.73
CA THR A 104 7.18 10.98 -1.53
C THR A 104 7.48 11.81 -0.28
N SER A 105 6.78 12.93 -0.12
CA SER A 105 7.01 13.87 0.99
C SER A 105 6.84 13.24 2.39
N HIS A 106 5.95 12.25 2.49
CA HIS A 106 5.76 11.35 3.62
C HIS A 106 5.25 9.98 3.11
N LYS A 107 5.19 8.94 3.96
CA LYS A 107 4.62 7.61 3.64
C LYS A 107 3.31 7.70 2.85
N CYS A 108 3.22 6.95 1.76
CA CYS A 108 2.04 6.80 0.90
C CYS A 108 1.58 5.34 0.93
N LYS A 109 0.34 5.11 1.39
CA LYS A 109 -0.28 3.78 1.39
C LYS A 109 -1.37 3.73 0.34
N ILE A 110 -1.47 2.58 -0.32
CA ILE A 110 -2.44 2.34 -1.38
C ILE A 110 -3.27 1.12 -1.01
N GLY A 111 -4.60 1.24 -1.11
CA GLY A 111 -5.54 0.16 -0.86
C GLY A 111 -6.39 -0.13 -2.09
N ILE A 112 -6.52 -1.40 -2.47
CA ILE A 112 -7.35 -1.82 -3.62
C ILE A 112 -8.35 -2.88 -3.15
N SER A 113 -9.61 -2.48 -3.03
CA SER A 113 -10.70 -3.38 -2.70
C SER A 113 -11.56 -3.64 -3.92
N GLY A 114 -11.88 -4.90 -4.19
CA GLY A 114 -12.72 -5.30 -5.32
C GLY A 114 -14.22 -5.04 -5.10
N CYS A 115 -14.65 -4.64 -3.89
CA CYS A 115 -16.03 -4.30 -3.60
C CYS A 115 -16.15 -3.39 -2.35
N GLY A 116 -17.37 -2.96 -2.04
CA GLY A 116 -17.67 -2.12 -0.87
C GLY A 116 -17.42 -2.75 0.51
N ARG A 117 -17.03 -4.03 0.61
CA ARG A 117 -16.61 -4.64 1.89
C ARG A 117 -15.29 -4.06 2.38
N ASN A 118 -14.49 -3.45 1.51
CA ASN A 118 -13.31 -2.67 1.87
C ASN A 118 -12.29 -3.46 2.72
N CYS A 119 -12.10 -4.77 2.47
CA CYS A 119 -11.23 -5.64 3.27
C CYS A 119 -9.80 -5.11 3.54
N PRO A 120 -9.16 -4.35 2.62
CA PRO A 120 -7.83 -3.76 2.87
C PRO A 120 -7.83 -2.49 3.75
N ASP A 121 -8.97 -2.10 4.31
CA ASP A 121 -9.20 -0.79 4.92
C ASP A 121 -8.82 0.36 3.96
N ALA A 122 -9.20 0.25 2.68
CA ALA A 122 -8.70 1.12 1.62
C ALA A 122 -9.06 2.59 1.86
N MET A 123 -10.27 2.88 2.34
CA MET A 123 -10.73 4.26 2.60
C MET A 123 -9.86 5.08 3.56
N VAL A 124 -9.01 4.46 4.38
CA VAL A 124 -8.08 5.17 5.29
C VAL A 124 -6.62 5.12 4.81
N LYS A 125 -6.41 4.74 3.55
CA LYS A 125 -5.13 4.82 2.85
C LYS A 125 -5.04 6.13 2.07
N ASP A 126 -3.80 6.49 1.71
CA ASP A 126 -3.53 7.76 1.01
C ASP A 126 -4.17 7.73 -0.40
N ILE A 127 -4.15 6.58 -1.10
CA ILE A 127 -4.90 6.34 -2.34
C ILE A 127 -5.74 5.06 -2.17
N ALA A 128 -7.01 5.09 -2.56
CA ALA A 128 -7.94 3.99 -2.40
C ALA A 128 -8.75 3.74 -3.66
N PHE A 129 -8.75 2.51 -4.15
CA PHE A 129 -9.66 2.04 -5.20
C PHE A 129 -10.67 1.07 -4.59
N ILE A 130 -11.96 1.35 -4.74
CA ILE A 130 -13.06 0.54 -4.22
C ILE A 130 -13.95 0.12 -5.38
N GLY A 131 -14.00 -1.18 -5.65
CA GLY A 131 -14.77 -1.74 -6.74
C GLY A 131 -16.26 -1.57 -6.54
N THR A 132 -16.96 -1.30 -7.64
CA THR A 132 -18.41 -1.26 -7.74
C THR A 132 -18.85 -2.06 -8.97
N SER A 133 -20.15 -2.25 -9.17
CA SER A 133 -20.66 -2.85 -10.41
C SER A 133 -20.38 -2.01 -11.67
N GLN A 134 -20.01 -0.73 -11.52
CA GLN A 134 -19.79 0.21 -12.62
C GLN A 134 -18.30 0.56 -12.83
N GLY A 135 -17.37 -0.08 -12.10
CA GLY A 135 -15.95 0.28 -12.09
C GLY A 135 -15.46 0.67 -10.69
N PHE A 136 -14.23 1.16 -10.59
CA PHE A 136 -13.66 1.62 -9.34
C PHE A 136 -14.15 3.03 -8.95
N MET A 137 -14.39 3.21 -7.65
CA MET A 137 -14.45 4.50 -6.98
C MET A 137 -13.07 4.80 -6.40
N LEU A 138 -12.55 5.99 -6.71
CA LEU A 138 -11.25 6.46 -6.23
C LEU A 138 -11.45 7.44 -5.08
N ALA A 139 -10.86 7.14 -3.92
CA ALA A 139 -10.77 8.03 -2.77
C ALA A 139 -9.32 8.35 -2.42
N VAL A 140 -9.04 9.58 -2.00
CA VAL A 140 -7.68 10.10 -1.81
C VAL A 140 -7.57 10.89 -0.50
N GLY A 141 -6.43 10.78 0.16
CA GLY A 141 -6.08 11.56 1.36
C GLY A 141 -6.41 10.88 2.70
N GLY A 142 -6.81 9.61 2.69
CA GLY A 142 -7.14 8.88 3.91
C GLY A 142 -5.93 8.66 4.83
N ASN A 143 -6.17 8.55 6.14
CA ASN A 143 -5.12 8.24 7.09
C ASN A 143 -5.61 7.57 8.40
N THR A 144 -4.70 6.83 9.03
CA THR A 144 -4.90 6.18 10.35
C THR A 144 -3.96 6.75 11.44
N GLY A 145 -3.60 8.04 11.33
CA GLY A 145 -2.74 8.71 12.31
C GLY A 145 -3.52 9.11 13.58
N MET A 146 -2.95 10.04 14.36
CA MET A 146 -3.61 10.59 15.57
C MET A 146 -4.96 11.26 15.27
N ARG A 147 -5.15 11.75 14.04
CA ARG A 147 -6.40 12.30 13.53
C ARG A 147 -6.80 11.49 12.30
N PRO A 148 -7.46 10.33 12.49
CA PRO A 148 -7.82 9.47 11.38
C PRO A 148 -8.88 10.16 10.51
N GLU A 149 -8.72 10.06 9.20
CA GLU A 149 -9.63 10.65 8.22
C GLU A 149 -9.86 9.63 7.08
N ALA A 150 -11.09 9.55 6.60
CA ALA A 150 -11.39 8.82 5.38
C ALA A 150 -10.98 9.64 4.15
N GLY A 151 -10.58 8.97 3.07
CA GLY A 151 -10.27 9.61 1.80
C GLY A 151 -11.49 10.30 1.17
N LYS A 152 -11.24 11.43 0.51
CA LYS A 152 -12.23 12.16 -0.28
C LYS A 152 -12.39 11.49 -1.63
N ILE A 153 -13.63 11.26 -2.06
CA ILE A 153 -13.94 10.63 -3.35
C ILE A 153 -13.64 11.64 -4.46
N LEU A 154 -12.68 11.33 -5.34
CA LEU A 154 -12.28 12.22 -6.44
C LEU A 154 -12.81 11.75 -7.80
N ALA A 155 -13.04 10.45 -7.97
CA ALA A 155 -13.57 9.89 -9.21
C ALA A 155 -14.38 8.62 -8.96
N ARG A 156 -15.24 8.27 -9.93
CA ARG A 156 -16.10 7.08 -9.89
C ARG A 156 -16.12 6.42 -11.26
N LYS A 157 -16.53 5.15 -11.29
CA LYS A 157 -16.74 4.36 -12.51
C LYS A 157 -15.47 4.22 -13.36
N LEU A 158 -14.30 4.21 -12.71
CA LEU A 158 -13.03 4.04 -13.39
C LEU A 158 -12.86 2.60 -13.86
N THR A 159 -12.41 2.42 -15.10
CA THR A 159 -11.87 1.13 -15.55
C THR A 159 -10.52 0.85 -14.89
N VAL A 160 -9.97 -0.35 -15.08
CA VAL A 160 -8.62 -0.69 -14.61
C VAL A 160 -7.58 0.25 -15.23
N GLU A 161 -7.66 0.50 -16.54
CA GLU A 161 -6.74 1.41 -17.25
C GLU A 161 -6.82 2.85 -16.74
N GLN A 162 -8.04 3.35 -16.52
CA GLN A 162 -8.24 4.69 -15.94
C GLN A 162 -7.70 4.76 -14.51
N SER A 163 -7.82 3.66 -13.75
CA SER A 163 -7.26 3.56 -12.39
C SER A 163 -5.73 3.58 -12.40
N LYS A 164 -5.09 2.93 -13.37
CA LYS A 164 -3.63 2.98 -13.59
C LYS A 164 -3.15 4.40 -13.89
N LYS A 165 -3.84 5.13 -14.78
CA LYS A 165 -3.52 6.54 -15.05
C LYS A 165 -3.73 7.43 -13.83
N ALA A 166 -4.83 7.24 -13.10
CA ALA A 166 -5.13 8.05 -11.92
C ALA A 166 -4.08 7.85 -10.82
N VAL A 167 -3.63 6.62 -10.57
CA VAL A 167 -2.57 6.38 -9.57
C VAL A 167 -1.21 6.96 -10.02
N ASP A 168 -0.90 6.91 -11.32
CA ASP A 168 0.31 7.56 -11.84
C ASP A 168 0.32 9.05 -11.52
N ILE A 169 -0.76 9.75 -11.91
CA ILE A 169 -0.91 11.20 -11.66
C ILE A 169 -0.83 11.51 -10.17
N LEU A 170 -1.53 10.75 -9.32
CA LEU A 170 -1.57 11.01 -7.88
C LEU A 170 -0.21 10.79 -7.19
N VAL A 171 0.52 9.75 -7.59
CA VAL A 171 1.84 9.47 -7.02
C VAL A 171 2.87 10.49 -7.51
N ASP A 172 2.86 10.84 -8.81
CA ASP A 172 3.70 11.88 -9.39
C ASP A 172 3.44 13.23 -8.70
N TRP A 173 2.18 13.65 -8.64
CA TRP A 173 1.75 14.89 -8.01
C TRP A 173 2.17 14.95 -6.53
N TYR A 174 2.00 13.86 -5.77
CA TYR A 174 2.40 13.82 -4.36
C TYR A 174 3.92 13.87 -4.17
N ALA A 175 4.68 13.24 -5.07
CA ALA A 175 6.14 13.28 -5.03
C ALA A 175 6.69 14.68 -5.37
N GLU A 176 6.05 15.38 -6.31
CA GLU A 176 6.50 16.69 -6.81
C GLU A 176 6.08 17.86 -5.92
N HIS A 177 4.85 17.83 -5.39
CA HIS A 177 4.24 19.00 -4.74
C HIS A 177 4.17 18.91 -3.22
N GLY A 178 4.45 17.73 -2.65
CA GLY A 178 4.37 17.50 -1.21
C GLY A 178 5.52 18.19 -0.45
N GLU A 179 5.17 19.01 0.54
CA GLU A 179 6.15 19.63 1.44
C GLU A 179 6.73 18.61 2.43
N PRO A 180 7.95 18.77 2.95
CA PRO A 180 8.56 17.81 3.85
C PRO A 180 7.65 17.40 5.03
N ARG A 181 7.38 16.10 5.15
CA ARG A 181 6.50 15.48 6.15
C ARG A 181 5.00 15.76 5.98
N GLU A 182 4.59 16.44 4.91
CA GLU A 182 3.18 16.64 4.57
C GLU A 182 2.52 15.33 4.14
N ARG A 183 1.28 15.09 4.57
CA ARG A 183 0.48 13.91 4.16
C ARG A 183 -0.35 14.26 2.93
N MET A 184 -0.61 13.28 2.06
CA MET A 184 -1.41 13.46 0.85
C MET A 184 -2.76 14.15 1.09
N GLY A 185 -3.46 13.84 2.19
CA GLY A 185 -4.71 14.54 2.53
C GLY A 185 -4.56 16.04 2.78
N LYS A 186 -3.43 16.47 3.35
CA LYS A 186 -3.10 17.89 3.56
C LYS A 186 -2.65 18.57 2.28
N LEU A 187 -1.89 17.86 1.45
CA LEU A 187 -1.58 18.32 0.10
C LEU A 187 -2.88 18.55 -0.72
N LEU A 188 -3.83 17.63 -0.62
CA LEU A 188 -5.14 17.72 -1.29
C LEU A 188 -5.98 18.90 -0.80
N GLU A 189 -5.93 19.20 0.51
CA GLU A 189 -6.56 20.41 1.06
C GLU A 189 -5.91 21.70 0.55
N ARG A 190 -4.58 21.69 0.39
CA ARG A 190 -3.79 22.87 0.01
C ARG A 190 -3.87 23.19 -1.48
N LEU A 191 -3.81 22.16 -2.34
CA LEU A 191 -3.70 22.33 -3.80
C LEU A 191 -4.96 21.91 -4.56
N GLY A 192 -5.94 21.30 -3.90
CA GLY A 192 -7.15 20.82 -4.56
C GLY A 192 -6.96 19.49 -5.30
N ASN A 193 -7.99 19.10 -6.05
CA ASN A 193 -8.06 17.80 -6.74
C ASN A 193 -7.16 17.81 -7.99
N PRO A 194 -6.06 17.03 -8.04
CA PRO A 194 -5.17 17.00 -9.21
C PRO A 194 -5.77 16.27 -10.43
N LEU A 195 -6.94 15.65 -10.28
CA LEU A 195 -7.67 14.97 -11.35
C LEU A 195 -8.80 15.83 -11.94
N GLU A 196 -9.00 17.05 -11.43
CA GLU A 196 -10.02 17.95 -11.94
C GLU A 196 -9.72 18.39 -13.37
N GLY A 197 -10.66 18.16 -14.30
CA GLY A 197 -10.49 18.46 -15.71
C GLY A 197 -9.54 17.53 -16.48
N VAL A 198 -9.02 16.47 -15.85
CA VAL A 198 -8.15 15.48 -16.50
C VAL A 198 -8.99 14.38 -17.14
N GLU A 199 -8.71 14.07 -18.41
CA GLU A 199 -9.29 12.93 -19.10
C GLU A 199 -8.54 11.65 -18.72
N LEU A 200 -9.21 10.77 -17.98
CA LEU A 200 -8.70 9.45 -17.57
C LEU A 200 -9.04 8.38 -18.61
#